data_AF-A0A4Y1QTJ6-F1
#
_entry.id   AF-A0A4Y1QTJ6-F1
#
_cell.length_a   1.000
_cell.length_b   1.000
_cell.length_c   1.000
_cell.angle_alpha   90.00
_cell.angle_beta   90.00
_cell.angle_gamma   90.00
#
_symmetry.space_group_name_H-M   'P 1'
#
loop_
_entity.id
_entity.type
_entity.pdbx_description
1 polymer ?
#
loop_
_entity_poly.entity_id
_entity_poly.type
_entity_poly.pdbx_seq_one_letter_code
_entity_poly.pdbx_strand_id
1 'polypeptide(L)'
;CVLSFLTPPEIASFACTSKRFVSLCKNDGKLWFSMCDRRWGSKTQIKKWGNGKITYRILYQTLSDWENLIGFWRQGGIVTSPPLIFFEWGPSFMTGFRVSPAKDGTYGVVKAPFLWMSLSPEGQVVNFLDPEGRTEISEDFANSKRFKFAESDLVPVNLSLMGKTHFVVEEDMSFGARRSSSSVSGRGEDGGVGEDLIGAETSGSPGTSPDQLVVEIYQYFANRTSPGGDRASRRQRRREKEKQARRKLEPQHFVKIVDCSPTPTRPLQGLWKGIYDDMTLGFYLVAYDDIGGISCQKVCDSSGNFCSFARVIRKHPVFWTMNPTFIESPFSPEEENLYTSRIHLQPTAAADHIHQHLPLTGNKGVSRILCINFSHDLAIPNLAGTTTNPLHAQGRIWQYWDGTFGFGFLQDSFIRDLKRVAKNGCLLDTAEHLLHPLLDAT
;
A
#
# COMPACT_ATOMS: atom_id res chain seq x y z
N CYS A 1 18.73 -17.88 24.76
CA CYS A 1 19.18 -16.84 25.72
C CYS A 1 17.96 -16.41 26.54
N VAL A 2 17.91 -16.59 27.86
CA VAL A 2 16.71 -16.27 28.66
C VAL A 2 16.32 -14.79 28.55
N LEU A 3 17.31 -13.90 28.43
CA LEU A 3 17.07 -12.46 28.28
C LEU A 3 16.33 -12.08 26.99
N SER A 4 16.34 -12.93 25.96
CA SER A 4 15.58 -12.62 24.74
C SER A 4 14.09 -12.62 24.97
N PHE A 5 13.59 -13.19 26.10
CA PHE A 5 12.19 -13.20 26.50
C PHE A 5 11.67 -11.86 27.04
N LEU A 6 12.57 -11.00 27.49
CA LEU A 6 12.26 -9.72 28.09
C LEU A 6 11.98 -8.65 27.04
N THR A 7 11.25 -7.63 27.44
CA THR A 7 11.05 -6.37 26.71
C THR A 7 12.29 -5.47 26.84
N PRO A 8 12.51 -4.52 25.92
CA PRO A 8 13.65 -3.60 26.01
C PRO A 8 13.76 -2.83 27.36
N PRO A 9 12.66 -2.35 27.98
CA PRO A 9 12.72 -1.73 29.31
C PRO A 9 13.15 -2.69 30.43
N GLU A 10 12.71 -3.95 30.38
CA GLU A 10 13.14 -4.97 31.35
C GLU A 10 14.63 -5.32 31.18
N ILE A 11 15.12 -5.36 29.94
CA ILE A 11 16.56 -5.53 29.65
C ILE A 11 17.37 -4.36 30.20
N ALA A 12 16.88 -3.13 30.02
CA ALA A 12 17.54 -1.95 30.58
C ALA A 12 17.60 -2.02 32.11
N SER A 13 16.49 -2.39 32.75
CA SER A 13 16.40 -2.56 34.21
C SER A 13 17.35 -3.66 34.70
N PHE A 14 17.38 -4.81 34.01
CA PHE A 14 18.30 -5.91 34.29
C PHE A 14 19.77 -5.48 34.17
N ALA A 15 20.12 -4.76 33.10
CA ALA A 15 21.46 -4.25 32.89
C ALA A 15 21.91 -3.34 34.05
N CYS A 16 21.02 -2.51 34.61
CA CYS A 16 21.33 -1.59 35.71
C CYS A 16 21.69 -2.29 37.03
N THR A 17 21.36 -3.57 37.21
CA THR A 17 21.63 -4.30 38.47
C THR A 17 23.09 -4.73 38.65
N SER A 18 23.89 -4.83 37.58
CA SER A 18 25.30 -5.22 37.67
C SER A 18 26.11 -4.83 36.44
N LYS A 19 27.37 -4.42 36.64
CA LYS A 19 28.33 -4.18 35.55
C LYS A 19 28.50 -5.40 34.63
N ARG A 20 28.40 -6.62 35.19
CA ARG A 20 28.46 -7.87 34.41
C ARG A 20 27.26 -7.99 33.46
N PHE A 21 26.07 -7.61 33.91
CA PHE A 21 24.87 -7.64 33.10
C PHE A 21 24.83 -6.52 32.05
N VAL A 22 25.36 -5.33 32.36
CA VAL A 22 25.60 -4.30 31.35
C VAL A 22 26.44 -4.84 30.19
N SER A 23 27.56 -5.50 30.49
CA SER A 23 28.43 -6.10 29.46
C SER A 23 27.69 -7.14 28.62
N LEU A 24 26.87 -7.98 29.27
CA LEU A 24 26.05 -8.98 28.58
C LEU A 24 25.00 -8.34 27.66
N CYS A 25 24.31 -7.28 28.11
CA CYS A 25 23.28 -6.57 27.35
C CYS A 25 23.85 -5.70 26.21
N LYS A 26 25.12 -5.33 26.29
CA LYS A 26 25.84 -4.65 25.20
C LYS A 26 26.20 -5.58 24.03
N ASN A 27 26.12 -6.90 24.20
CA ASN A 27 26.44 -7.84 23.14
C ASN A 27 25.29 -7.93 22.11
N ASP A 28 25.40 -7.13 21.05
CA ASP A 28 24.42 -7.04 19.96
C ASP A 28 24.19 -8.38 19.26
N GLY A 29 25.26 -9.07 18.87
CA GLY A 29 25.20 -10.34 18.13
C GLY A 29 24.63 -11.52 18.92
N LYS A 30 24.62 -11.47 20.26
CA LYS A 30 24.01 -12.51 21.10
C LYS A 30 22.61 -12.13 21.59
N LEU A 31 22.46 -10.97 22.23
CA LEU A 31 21.19 -10.59 22.83
C LEU A 31 20.20 -10.11 21.77
N TRP A 32 20.54 -9.04 21.06
CA TRP A 32 19.64 -8.35 20.14
C TRP A 32 19.33 -9.21 18.91
N PHE A 33 20.31 -9.96 18.39
CA PHE A 33 20.04 -11.00 17.38
C PHE A 33 18.99 -12.01 17.86
N SER A 34 19.16 -12.59 19.06
CA SER A 34 18.21 -13.57 19.60
C SER A 34 16.81 -12.97 19.81
N MET A 35 16.72 -11.68 20.13
CA MET A 35 15.43 -10.99 20.24
C MET A 35 14.75 -10.81 18.89
N CYS A 36 15.52 -10.40 17.87
CA CYS A 36 15.02 -10.24 16.51
C CYS A 36 14.58 -11.59 15.92
N ASP A 37 15.44 -12.61 16.00
CA ASP A 37 15.21 -13.95 15.46
C ASP A 37 13.98 -14.61 16.09
N ARG A 38 13.80 -14.45 17.42
CA ARG A 38 12.62 -14.98 18.11
C ARG A 38 11.30 -14.36 17.64
N ARG A 39 11.27 -13.05 17.35
CA ARG A 39 10.04 -12.34 16.97
C ARG A 39 9.76 -12.37 15.46
N TRP A 40 10.80 -12.27 14.64
CA TRP A 40 10.69 -12.11 13.19
C TRP A 40 11.52 -13.10 12.37
N GLY A 41 12.32 -13.98 12.97
CA GLY A 41 13.18 -14.92 12.24
C GLY A 41 12.42 -15.92 11.36
N SER A 42 11.16 -16.24 11.70
CA SER A 42 10.26 -17.02 10.84
C SER A 42 9.59 -16.23 9.72
N LYS A 43 9.67 -14.89 9.77
CA LYS A 43 9.00 -13.96 8.84
C LYS A 43 9.99 -13.27 7.89
N THR A 44 11.25 -13.11 8.31
CA THR A 44 12.29 -12.38 7.57
C THR A 44 13.68 -12.90 7.91
N GLN A 45 14.67 -12.62 7.04
CA GLN A 45 16.05 -13.08 7.19
C GLN A 45 16.88 -12.03 7.95
N ILE A 46 16.87 -12.12 9.28
CA ILE A 46 17.48 -11.15 10.21
C ILE A 46 18.90 -10.72 9.82
N LYS A 47 19.73 -11.64 9.32
CA LYS A 47 21.14 -11.38 8.96
C LYS A 47 21.32 -10.61 7.64
N LYS A 48 20.30 -10.55 6.79
CA LYS A 48 20.39 -9.89 5.47
C LYS A 48 19.98 -8.42 5.48
N TRP A 49 19.30 -7.96 6.52
CA TRP A 49 18.91 -6.55 6.66
C TRP A 49 20.11 -5.62 6.67
N GLY A 50 20.03 -4.49 5.96
CA GLY A 50 21.12 -3.51 5.85
C GLY A 50 22.45 -4.14 5.37
N ASN A 51 22.36 -5.15 4.50
CA ASN A 51 23.49 -5.92 3.97
C ASN A 51 24.32 -6.61 5.06
N GLY A 52 23.70 -6.92 6.21
CA GLY A 52 24.35 -7.52 7.38
C GLY A 52 25.29 -6.59 8.13
N LYS A 53 25.25 -5.28 7.86
CA LYS A 53 26.15 -4.28 8.47
C LYS A 53 25.51 -3.48 9.59
N ILE A 54 24.19 -3.55 9.74
CA ILE A 54 23.45 -2.84 10.78
C ILE A 54 23.53 -3.59 12.10
N THR A 55 23.42 -2.84 13.20
CA THR A 55 23.26 -3.46 14.53
C THR A 55 21.86 -4.07 14.67
N TYR A 56 21.77 -5.21 15.34
CA TYR A 56 20.51 -5.87 15.63
C TYR A 56 19.63 -5.04 16.57
N ARG A 57 20.21 -4.16 17.38
CA ARG A 57 19.45 -3.18 18.17
C ARG A 57 18.67 -2.19 17.28
N ILE A 58 19.30 -1.62 16.25
CA ILE A 58 18.61 -0.74 15.28
C ILE A 58 17.53 -1.52 14.54
N LEU A 59 17.86 -2.75 14.13
CA LEU A 59 16.91 -3.63 13.46
C LEU A 59 15.70 -3.93 14.35
N TYR A 60 15.91 -4.29 15.62
CA TYR A 60 14.84 -4.58 16.57
C TYR A 60 13.86 -3.40 16.69
N GLN A 61 14.39 -2.18 16.85
CA GLN A 61 13.57 -0.98 16.95
C GLN A 61 12.75 -0.78 15.68
N THR A 62 13.41 -0.84 14.52
CA THR A 62 12.77 -0.63 13.21
C THR A 62 11.68 -1.67 12.94
N LEU A 63 11.96 -2.97 13.14
CA LEU A 63 10.99 -4.04 12.92
C LEU A 63 9.82 -3.96 13.92
N SER A 64 10.08 -3.53 15.15
CA SER A 64 9.03 -3.32 16.15
C SER A 64 8.10 -2.17 15.75
N ASP A 65 8.64 -1.10 15.17
CA ASP A 65 7.85 0.04 14.69
C ASP A 65 7.00 -0.36 13.46
N TRP A 66 7.60 -1.15 12.55
CA TRP A 66 6.93 -1.62 11.33
C TRP A 66 5.99 -2.80 11.55
N GLU A 67 6.05 -3.51 12.67
CA GLU A 67 5.15 -4.61 12.98
C GLU A 67 3.68 -4.18 12.92
N ASN A 68 3.39 -2.93 13.29
CA ASN A 68 2.04 -2.37 13.19
C ASN A 68 1.58 -2.15 11.75
N LEU A 69 2.48 -2.06 10.77
CA LEU A 69 2.14 -1.88 9.36
C LEU A 69 1.60 -3.16 8.73
N ILE A 70 1.95 -4.33 9.24
CA ILE A 70 1.53 -5.62 8.68
C ILE A 70 0.00 -5.75 8.65
N GLY A 71 -0.52 -6.26 7.52
CA GLY A 71 -1.95 -6.46 7.29
C GLY A 71 -2.55 -5.48 6.30
N PHE A 72 -3.88 -5.34 6.35
CA PHE A 72 -4.67 -4.59 5.39
C PHE A 72 -4.88 -3.13 5.78
N TRP A 73 -4.82 -2.26 4.79
CA TRP A 73 -5.14 -0.85 4.91
C TRP A 73 -5.97 -0.40 3.72
N ARG A 74 -6.75 0.65 3.92
CA ARG A 74 -7.51 1.33 2.86
C ARG A 74 -6.99 2.75 2.73
N GLN A 75 -6.89 3.26 1.51
CA GLN A 75 -6.60 4.67 1.31
C GLN A 75 -7.77 5.53 1.84
N GLY A 76 -7.47 6.53 2.65
CA GLY A 76 -8.41 7.57 3.05
C GLY A 76 -8.43 8.71 2.03
N GLY A 77 -9.61 9.21 1.66
CA GLY A 77 -9.74 10.38 0.78
C GLY A 77 -10.95 10.33 -0.16
N ILE A 78 -11.04 11.32 -1.05
CA ILE A 78 -12.12 11.54 -2.04
C ILE A 78 -11.83 10.78 -3.36
N VAL A 79 -10.89 9.82 -3.35
CA VAL A 79 -10.58 9.03 -4.55
C VAL A 79 -11.76 8.10 -4.84
N THR A 80 -12.12 7.98 -6.11
CA THR A 80 -13.31 7.27 -6.61
C THR A 80 -13.29 5.75 -6.34
N SER A 81 -12.13 5.21 -5.95
CA SER A 81 -11.91 3.82 -5.56
C SER A 81 -10.64 3.75 -4.68
N PRO A 82 -10.74 3.71 -3.34
CA PRO A 82 -9.55 3.66 -2.50
C PRO A 82 -8.87 2.28 -2.68
N PRO A 83 -7.60 2.23 -3.11
CA PRO A 83 -6.88 0.97 -3.20
C PRO A 83 -6.84 0.32 -1.83
N LEU A 84 -7.26 -0.94 -1.80
CA LEU A 84 -6.91 -1.84 -0.71
C LEU A 84 -5.43 -2.14 -0.84
N ILE A 85 -4.70 -1.95 0.25
CA ILE A 85 -3.28 -2.27 0.29
C ILE A 85 -3.00 -3.30 1.39
N PHE A 86 -1.92 -4.05 1.22
CA PHE A 86 -1.52 -5.11 2.12
C PHE A 86 0.00 -5.06 2.34
N PHE A 87 0.43 -5.08 3.59
CA PHE A 87 1.84 -5.16 3.95
C PHE A 87 2.21 -6.54 4.48
N GLU A 88 3.35 -7.03 4.03
CA GLU A 88 3.98 -8.26 4.49
C GLU A 88 5.50 -8.11 4.60
N TRP A 89 6.11 -9.02 5.35
CA TRP A 89 7.55 -9.12 5.46
C TRP A 89 8.13 -9.78 4.21
N GLY A 90 9.18 -9.18 3.66
CA GLY A 90 10.09 -9.83 2.72
C GLY A 90 11.35 -10.35 3.43
N PRO A 91 12.32 -10.91 2.68
CA PRO A 91 13.55 -11.46 3.24
C PRO A 91 14.42 -10.45 4.00
N SER A 92 14.50 -9.20 3.54
CA SER A 92 15.33 -8.14 4.14
C SER A 92 14.73 -6.74 3.94
N PHE A 93 13.42 -6.70 3.70
CA PHE A 93 12.62 -5.51 3.46
C PHE A 93 11.18 -5.82 3.85
N MET A 94 10.33 -4.81 3.88
CA MET A 94 8.89 -4.93 3.97
C MET A 94 8.28 -4.36 2.69
N THR A 95 7.22 -4.99 2.20
CA THR A 95 6.60 -4.61 0.93
C THR A 95 5.14 -4.28 1.15
N GLY A 96 4.72 -3.14 0.61
CA GLY A 96 3.33 -2.78 0.42
C GLY A 96 2.86 -3.20 -0.96
N PHE A 97 1.73 -3.89 -1.00
CA PHE A 97 1.09 -4.35 -2.23
C PHE A 97 -0.27 -3.69 -2.39
N ARG A 98 -0.63 -3.33 -3.63
CA ARG A 98 -2.00 -3.05 -4.03
C ARG A 98 -2.71 -4.37 -4.22
N VAL A 99 -3.89 -4.49 -3.65
CA VAL A 99 -4.71 -5.70 -3.70
C VAL A 99 -5.95 -5.39 -4.52
N SER A 100 -6.13 -6.12 -5.61
CA SER A 100 -7.29 -5.98 -6.49
C SER A 100 -7.92 -7.34 -6.80
N PRO A 101 -9.23 -7.39 -7.06
CA PRO A 101 -9.86 -8.59 -7.59
C PRO A 101 -9.22 -9.00 -8.93
N ALA A 102 -9.07 -10.30 -9.17
CA ALA A 102 -8.71 -10.81 -10.50
C ALA A 102 -9.86 -10.60 -11.50
N LYS A 103 -9.51 -10.42 -12.77
CA LYS A 103 -10.47 -10.20 -13.88
C LYS A 103 -10.73 -11.45 -14.71
N ASP A 104 -10.34 -12.61 -14.19
CA ASP A 104 -10.39 -13.93 -14.83
C ASP A 104 -11.70 -14.68 -14.57
N GLY A 105 -12.68 -14.03 -13.93
CA GLY A 105 -13.93 -14.68 -13.56
C GLY A 105 -13.79 -15.71 -12.44
N THR A 106 -12.70 -15.68 -11.68
CA THR A 106 -12.52 -16.55 -10.49
C THR A 106 -12.67 -15.73 -9.19
N TYR A 107 -12.47 -16.37 -8.03
CA TYR A 107 -12.29 -15.65 -6.75
C TYR A 107 -10.86 -15.11 -6.58
N GLY A 108 -10.07 -15.06 -7.65
CA GLY A 108 -8.66 -14.67 -7.62
C GLY A 108 -8.42 -13.27 -7.07
N VAL A 109 -7.26 -13.10 -6.45
CA VAL A 109 -6.79 -11.81 -5.95
C VAL A 109 -5.42 -11.52 -6.55
N VAL A 110 -5.28 -10.35 -7.14
CA VAL A 110 -4.02 -9.87 -7.71
C VAL A 110 -3.31 -9.00 -6.69
N LYS A 111 -2.02 -9.25 -6.53
CA LYS A 111 -1.14 -8.53 -5.61
C LYS A 111 -0.04 -7.83 -6.43
N ALA A 112 -0.09 -6.50 -6.49
CA ALA A 112 0.89 -5.71 -7.25
C ALA A 112 1.77 -4.89 -6.29
N PRO A 113 3.10 -5.12 -6.24
CA PRO A 113 3.97 -4.35 -5.35
C PRO A 113 3.99 -2.89 -5.76
N PHE A 114 3.98 -2.00 -4.78
CA PHE A 114 4.04 -0.55 -5.05
C PHE A 114 4.92 0.21 -4.06
N LEU A 115 5.28 -0.38 -2.92
CA LEU A 115 6.06 0.28 -1.88
C LEU A 115 7.05 -0.73 -1.29
N TRP A 116 8.31 -0.33 -1.18
CA TRP A 116 9.35 -1.12 -0.53
C TRP A 116 9.98 -0.30 0.58
N MET A 117 10.20 -0.94 1.72
CA MET A 117 10.78 -0.33 2.91
C MET A 117 11.94 -1.20 3.40
N SER A 118 13.13 -0.63 3.54
CA SER A 118 14.30 -1.34 4.06
C SER A 118 15.22 -0.41 4.85
N LEU A 119 16.34 -0.96 5.30
CA LEU A 119 17.41 -0.24 5.98
C LEU A 119 18.64 -0.18 5.08
N SER A 120 19.26 0.99 4.97
CA SER A 120 20.58 1.13 4.36
C SER A 120 21.65 0.42 5.20
N PRO A 121 22.85 0.18 4.65
CA PRO A 121 24.00 -0.33 5.41
C PRO A 121 24.36 0.51 6.65
N GLU A 122 24.03 1.79 6.64
CA GLU A 122 24.23 2.74 7.74
C GLU A 122 23.09 2.71 8.77
N GLY A 123 22.06 1.90 8.55
CA GLY A 123 20.89 1.78 9.42
C GLY A 123 19.85 2.87 9.21
N GLN A 124 19.88 3.58 8.08
CA GLN A 124 18.86 4.58 7.74
C GLN A 124 17.67 3.92 7.06
N VAL A 125 16.45 4.37 7.38
CA VAL A 125 15.24 3.92 6.67
C VAL A 125 15.26 4.44 5.25
N VAL A 126 15.01 3.55 4.28
CA VAL A 126 14.90 3.88 2.87
C VAL A 126 13.63 3.28 2.33
N ASN A 127 12.76 4.12 1.75
CA ASN A 127 11.52 3.66 1.13
C ASN A 127 11.39 4.17 -0.30
N PHE A 128 10.85 3.33 -1.17
CA PHE A 128 10.59 3.67 -2.57
C PHE A 128 9.18 3.28 -2.94
N LEU A 129 8.50 4.16 -3.68
CA LEU A 129 7.15 3.96 -4.17
C LEU A 129 7.17 3.90 -5.70
N ASP A 130 6.54 2.87 -6.26
CA ASP A 130 6.20 2.80 -7.69
C ASP A 130 4.79 3.38 -7.89
N PRO A 131 4.64 4.57 -8.48
CA PRO A 131 3.33 5.15 -8.73
C PRO A 131 2.51 4.31 -9.70
N GLU A 132 3.14 3.71 -10.72
CA GLU A 132 2.45 2.97 -11.79
C GLU A 132 2.33 1.47 -11.51
N GLY A 133 3.10 0.94 -10.55
CA GLY A 133 3.08 -0.47 -10.15
C GLY A 133 3.55 -1.43 -11.26
N ARG A 134 4.46 -0.98 -12.12
CA ARG A 134 4.96 -1.73 -13.28
C ARG A 134 6.29 -2.43 -13.02
N THR A 135 6.96 -2.12 -11.92
CA THR A 135 8.35 -2.52 -11.71
C THR A 135 8.42 -3.77 -10.85
N GLU A 136 8.86 -4.88 -11.45
CA GLU A 136 9.31 -6.05 -10.69
C GLU A 136 10.71 -5.77 -10.15
N ILE A 137 10.84 -5.69 -8.83
CA ILE A 137 12.13 -5.52 -8.18
C ILE A 137 12.65 -6.89 -7.73
N SER A 138 13.79 -7.30 -8.30
CA SER A 138 14.51 -8.54 -7.95
C SER A 138 14.93 -8.59 -6.47
N GLU A 139 15.08 -9.79 -5.92
CA GLU A 139 15.58 -10.09 -4.56
C GLU A 139 16.92 -9.40 -4.21
N ASP A 140 17.64 -8.90 -5.21
CA ASP A 140 18.90 -8.16 -5.10
C ASP A 140 18.77 -6.72 -4.58
N PHE A 141 17.57 -6.27 -4.19
CA PHE A 141 17.34 -4.96 -3.56
C PHE A 141 18.30 -4.69 -2.38
N ALA A 142 18.67 -5.73 -1.63
CA ALA A 142 19.60 -5.66 -0.50
C ALA A 142 21.10 -5.83 -0.87
N ASN A 143 21.46 -6.11 -2.12
CA ASN A 143 22.85 -6.40 -2.51
C ASN A 143 23.57 -5.23 -3.19
N SER A 144 22.83 -4.24 -3.71
CA SER A 144 23.46 -3.16 -4.47
C SER A 144 24.06 -2.07 -3.54
N LYS A 145 25.40 -1.92 -3.56
CA LYS A 145 26.15 -0.83 -2.88
C LYS A 145 25.78 0.58 -3.37
N ARG A 146 24.99 0.65 -4.44
CA ARG A 146 24.25 1.80 -4.95
C ARG A 146 22.97 1.22 -5.47
N PHE A 147 21.82 1.69 -5.02
CA PHE A 147 20.50 1.37 -5.56
C PHE A 147 20.50 1.56 -7.09
N LYS A 148 20.97 0.57 -7.84
CA LYS A 148 21.06 0.60 -9.30
C LYS A 148 19.71 0.15 -9.83
N PHE A 149 18.73 1.00 -9.61
CA PHE A 149 17.48 0.96 -10.34
C PHE A 149 17.83 1.30 -11.79
N ALA A 150 17.57 0.38 -12.72
CA ALA A 150 17.67 0.66 -14.14
C ALA A 150 16.64 1.74 -14.46
N GLU A 151 17.04 3.01 -14.52
CA GLU A 151 16.21 4.18 -14.90
C GLU A 151 14.75 4.13 -14.40
N SER A 152 14.52 3.60 -13.19
CA SER A 152 13.17 3.22 -12.77
C SER A 152 12.45 4.43 -12.18
N ASP A 153 11.19 4.65 -12.57
CA ASP A 153 10.27 5.72 -12.13
C ASP A 153 9.90 5.67 -10.63
N LEU A 154 10.75 5.08 -9.79
CA LEU A 154 10.56 4.96 -8.35
C LEU A 154 10.78 6.29 -7.65
N VAL A 155 9.81 6.66 -6.82
CA VAL A 155 9.81 7.89 -6.03
C VAL A 155 10.26 7.56 -4.60
N PRO A 156 11.32 8.18 -4.09
CA PRO A 156 11.69 8.03 -2.68
C PRO A 156 10.59 8.65 -1.81
N VAL A 157 10.16 7.96 -0.76
CA VAL A 157 9.04 8.39 0.09
C VAL A 157 9.36 8.27 1.58
N ASN A 158 8.73 9.14 2.36
CA ASN A 158 8.67 9.08 3.80
C ASN A 158 7.31 8.51 4.24
N LEU A 159 7.36 7.68 5.28
CA LEU A 159 6.18 7.11 5.93
C LEU A 159 6.09 7.61 7.35
N SER A 160 5.02 8.33 7.66
CA SER A 160 4.74 8.85 9.00
C SER A 160 3.55 8.12 9.60
N LEU A 161 3.80 7.39 10.68
CA LEU A 161 2.76 6.71 11.46
C LEU A 161 2.07 7.71 12.39
N MET A 162 0.76 7.89 12.19
CA MET A 162 -0.11 8.70 13.05
C MET A 162 -0.87 7.76 13.98
N GLY A 163 -0.22 7.38 15.08
CA GLY A 163 -0.75 6.36 16.00
C GLY A 163 -0.61 4.95 15.42
N LYS A 164 -1.58 4.07 15.71
CA LYS A 164 -1.53 2.65 15.31
C LYS A 164 -2.41 2.29 14.10
N THR A 165 -3.29 3.20 13.71
CA THR A 165 -4.37 2.93 12.74
C THR A 165 -4.33 3.86 11.54
N HIS A 166 -3.39 4.79 11.47
CA HIS A 166 -3.28 5.75 10.39
C HIS A 166 -1.81 5.98 10.04
N PHE A 167 -1.48 6.01 8.74
CA PHE A 167 -0.19 6.50 8.27
C PHE A 167 -0.36 7.39 7.03
N VAL A 168 0.68 8.18 6.77
CA VAL A 168 0.76 9.05 5.59
C VAL A 168 2.02 8.72 4.80
N VAL A 169 1.90 8.68 3.48
CA VAL A 169 3.01 8.54 2.54
C VAL A 169 3.21 9.87 1.81
N GLU A 170 4.43 10.39 1.87
CA GLU A 170 4.81 11.65 1.24
C GLU A 170 6.14 11.48 0.49
N GLU A 171 6.34 12.24 -0.59
CA GLU A 171 7.61 12.23 -1.31
C GLU A 171 8.76 12.77 -0.46
N ASP A 172 9.89 12.05 -0.45
CA ASP A 172 11.10 12.47 0.24
C ASP A 172 11.92 13.42 -0.64
N MET A 173 11.72 14.72 -0.41
CA MET A 173 12.41 15.79 -1.12
C MET A 173 13.92 15.83 -0.82
N SER A 174 14.39 15.18 0.25
CA SER A 174 15.81 15.20 0.64
C SER A 174 16.69 14.32 -0.28
N PHE A 175 16.10 13.29 -0.88
CA PHE A 175 16.79 12.37 -1.79
C PHE A 175 17.14 13.01 -3.13
N GLY A 176 16.30 13.93 -3.63
CA GLY A 176 16.51 14.67 -4.87
C GLY A 176 17.70 15.65 -4.80
N ALA A 177 17.93 16.27 -3.64
CA ALA A 177 19.05 17.20 -3.43
C ALA A 177 20.42 16.52 -3.57
N ARG A 178 20.55 15.25 -3.19
CA ARG A 178 21.80 14.46 -3.32
C ARG A 178 22.12 14.08 -4.77
N ARG A 179 21.10 13.89 -5.62
CA ARG A 179 21.29 13.62 -7.06
C ARG A 179 21.79 14.85 -7.83
N SER A 180 21.38 16.05 -7.43
CA SER A 180 21.82 17.30 -8.06
C SER A 180 23.27 17.69 -7.73
N SER A 181 23.83 17.18 -6.63
CA SER A 181 25.23 17.43 -6.27
C SER A 181 26.24 16.50 -6.97
N SER A 182 25.81 15.42 -7.63
CA SER A 182 26.71 14.43 -8.23
C SER A 182 26.89 14.57 -9.76
N SER A 183 26.39 15.64 -10.38
CA SER A 183 26.50 15.84 -11.84
C SER A 183 27.53 16.90 -12.28
N VAL A 184 28.50 17.26 -11.42
CA VAL A 184 29.64 18.10 -11.80
C VAL A 184 30.94 17.38 -11.45
N SER A 185 31.30 16.38 -12.25
CA SER A 185 32.69 15.93 -12.38
C SER A 185 32.83 15.18 -13.69
N GLY A 186 33.44 15.83 -14.70
CA GLY A 186 33.72 15.19 -15.97
C GLY A 186 33.96 16.15 -17.13
N ARG A 187 35.02 16.95 -17.06
CA ARG A 187 35.77 17.33 -18.26
C ARG A 187 37.26 17.22 -17.94
N GLY A 188 37.90 16.31 -18.66
CA GLY A 188 39.23 15.78 -18.40
C GLY A 188 40.36 16.75 -18.72
N GLU A 189 41.48 16.46 -18.06
CA GLU A 189 42.83 16.88 -18.38
C GLU A 189 43.25 16.47 -19.80
N ASP A 190 43.86 17.43 -20.49
CA ASP A 190 44.96 17.27 -21.45
C ASP A 190 45.63 18.66 -21.41
N GLY A 191 46.82 18.90 -20.87
CA GLY A 191 48.10 18.22 -21.02
C GLY A 191 49.09 19.31 -21.46
N GLY A 192 50.10 19.65 -20.66
CA GLY A 192 51.21 20.49 -21.15
C GLY A 192 51.88 21.47 -20.19
N VAL A 193 52.91 20.97 -19.50
CA VAL A 193 54.25 21.58 -19.35
C VAL A 193 54.39 22.97 -18.69
N GLY A 194 55.06 22.98 -17.53
CA GLY A 194 56.34 23.70 -17.40
C GLY A 194 56.34 25.06 -16.72
N GLU A 195 56.83 25.04 -15.49
CA GLU A 195 57.83 25.96 -14.91
C GLU A 195 57.57 27.48 -14.88
N ASP A 196 57.51 27.93 -13.62
CA ASP A 196 58.37 28.96 -13.04
C ASP A 196 57.94 30.43 -12.94
N LEU A 197 58.13 30.85 -11.69
CA LEU A 197 58.64 32.12 -11.18
C LEU A 197 57.77 33.39 -11.17
N ILE A 198 57.34 33.71 -9.94
CA ILE A 198 57.62 34.95 -9.19
C ILE A 198 57.34 36.28 -9.90
N GLY A 199 56.36 37.00 -9.34
CA GLY A 199 56.69 38.32 -8.80
C GLY A 199 55.79 39.47 -9.23
N ALA A 200 55.01 39.96 -8.25
CA ALA A 200 54.63 41.35 -8.05
C ALA A 200 53.73 41.97 -9.17
N GLU A 201 52.90 42.97 -8.93
CA GLU A 201 53.37 44.28 -8.51
C GLU A 201 52.36 45.04 -7.65
N THR A 202 52.91 45.71 -6.64
CA THR A 202 52.44 47.05 -6.25
C THR A 202 53.66 47.96 -6.27
N SER A 203 53.79 48.80 -7.29
CA SER A 203 53.59 50.26 -7.14
C SER A 203 54.03 51.00 -8.42
N GLY A 204 53.26 52.01 -8.81
CA GLY A 204 53.79 53.14 -9.58
C GLY A 204 53.32 53.24 -11.05
N SER A 205 52.32 54.09 -11.27
CA SER A 205 51.96 54.76 -12.55
C SER A 205 53.17 55.51 -13.17
N PRO A 206 53.15 56.07 -14.42
CA PRO A 206 52.00 56.34 -15.28
C PRO A 206 52.18 56.15 -16.81
N GLY A 207 51.07 56.04 -17.54
CA GLY A 207 51.08 56.12 -19.00
C GLY A 207 49.82 55.60 -19.68
N THR A 208 48.69 56.26 -19.47
CA THR A 208 47.45 56.03 -20.24
C THR A 208 47.66 56.37 -21.71
N SER A 209 47.54 55.39 -22.61
CA SER A 209 47.15 55.65 -24.01
C SER A 209 45.62 55.63 -24.10
N PRO A 210 44.97 56.60 -24.77
CA PRO A 210 43.50 56.73 -24.75
C PRO A 210 42.75 55.60 -25.44
N ASP A 211 43.41 54.78 -26.27
CA ASP A 211 42.76 53.74 -27.07
C ASP A 211 42.53 52.43 -26.32
N GLN A 212 43.37 52.06 -25.35
CA GLN A 212 43.23 50.78 -24.63
C GLN A 212 41.99 50.77 -23.72
N LEU A 213 41.70 51.89 -23.06
CA LEU A 213 40.50 52.05 -22.23
C LEU A 213 39.22 52.05 -23.07
N VAL A 214 39.27 52.61 -24.29
CA VAL A 214 38.12 52.57 -25.20
C VAL A 214 37.87 51.14 -25.67
N VAL A 215 38.91 50.35 -25.96
CA VAL A 215 38.77 48.93 -26.33
C VAL A 215 38.24 48.09 -25.17
N GLU A 216 38.71 48.30 -23.94
CA GLU A 216 38.18 47.60 -22.75
C GLU A 216 36.73 47.99 -22.45
N ILE A 217 36.37 49.27 -22.59
CA ILE A 217 35.00 49.74 -22.41
C ILE A 217 34.09 49.14 -23.50
N TYR A 218 34.52 49.15 -24.77
CA TYR A 218 33.76 48.54 -25.87
C TYR A 218 33.62 47.04 -25.70
N GLN A 219 34.64 46.33 -25.20
CA GLN A 219 34.59 44.89 -24.99
C GLN A 219 33.76 44.52 -23.75
N TYR A 220 33.79 45.35 -22.71
CA TYR A 220 32.95 45.24 -21.52
C TYR A 220 31.47 45.46 -21.85
N PHE A 221 31.15 46.41 -22.73
CA PHE A 221 29.78 46.67 -23.18
C PHE A 221 29.29 45.74 -24.30
N ALA A 222 30.17 45.28 -25.20
CA ALA A 222 29.82 44.32 -26.26
C ALA A 222 29.41 42.96 -25.69
N ASN A 223 29.96 42.55 -24.55
CA ASN A 223 29.58 41.31 -23.87
C ASN A 223 28.28 41.43 -23.06
N ARG A 224 27.64 42.61 -22.98
CA ARG A 224 26.36 42.83 -22.29
C ARG A 224 25.17 43.05 -23.23
N THR A 225 25.40 43.27 -24.53
CA THR A 225 24.35 43.44 -25.54
C THR A 225 24.08 42.14 -26.31
N SER A 226 23.56 41.13 -25.61
CA SER A 226 22.84 40.02 -26.26
C SER A 226 21.53 39.72 -25.52
N PRO A 227 20.37 40.23 -25.99
CA PRO A 227 19.06 40.00 -25.39
C PRO A 227 18.47 38.63 -25.78
N GLY A 228 19.28 37.55 -25.70
CA GLY A 228 18.92 36.23 -26.23
C GLY A 228 19.21 35.04 -25.30
N GLY A 229 20.24 35.11 -24.45
CA GLY A 229 20.68 33.96 -23.64
C GLY A 229 19.79 33.65 -22.43
N ASP A 230 19.17 34.68 -21.84
CA ASP A 230 18.50 34.54 -20.54
C ASP A 230 17.00 34.16 -20.65
N ARG A 231 16.42 34.25 -21.85
CA ARG A 231 15.06 33.74 -22.11
C ARG A 231 15.04 32.21 -22.17
N ALA A 232 16.07 31.58 -22.74
CA ALA A 232 16.18 30.12 -22.77
C ALA A 232 16.43 29.55 -21.37
N SER A 233 17.33 30.15 -20.57
CA SER A 233 17.60 29.76 -19.19
C SER A 233 16.38 29.95 -18.28
N ARG A 234 15.67 31.09 -18.38
CA ARG A 234 14.42 31.34 -17.62
C ARG A 234 13.28 30.44 -18.07
N ARG A 235 13.14 30.18 -19.38
CA ARG A 235 12.10 29.29 -19.91
C ARG A 235 12.41 27.83 -19.58
N GLN A 236 13.68 27.44 -19.52
CA GLN A 236 14.13 26.15 -19.02
C GLN A 236 13.88 26.02 -17.52
N ARG A 237 14.30 27.00 -16.69
CA ARG A 237 13.98 27.02 -15.25
C ARG A 237 12.49 27.01 -14.97
N ARG A 238 11.69 27.71 -15.78
CA ARG A 238 10.23 27.70 -15.67
C ARG A 238 9.64 26.36 -16.09
N ARG A 239 10.13 25.74 -17.18
CA ARG A 239 9.74 24.39 -17.61
C ARG A 239 10.20 23.31 -16.61
N GLU A 240 11.35 23.46 -15.98
CA GLU A 240 11.85 22.57 -14.93
C GLU A 240 11.07 22.74 -13.64
N LYS A 241 10.73 23.97 -13.23
CA LYS A 241 9.81 24.24 -12.12
C LYS A 241 8.40 23.73 -12.39
N GLU A 242 7.90 23.86 -13.62
CA GLU A 242 6.59 23.32 -14.04
C GLU A 242 6.62 21.78 -14.12
N LYS A 243 7.74 21.17 -14.54
CA LYS A 243 7.94 19.70 -14.50
C LYS A 243 8.10 19.18 -13.06
N GLN A 244 8.77 19.90 -12.18
CA GLN A 244 8.90 19.58 -10.76
C GLN A 244 7.55 19.74 -10.03
N ALA A 245 6.78 20.79 -10.34
CA ALA A 245 5.44 20.98 -9.79
C ALA A 245 4.45 19.89 -10.24
N ARG A 246 4.62 19.34 -11.46
CA ARG A 246 3.83 18.20 -11.95
C ARG A 246 4.25 16.84 -11.37
N ARG A 247 5.41 16.76 -10.69
CA ARG A 247 5.94 15.51 -10.11
C ARG A 247 5.70 15.38 -8.61
N LYS A 248 5.26 16.44 -7.93
CA LYS A 248 5.04 16.40 -6.49
C LYS A 248 3.92 15.42 -6.16
N LEU A 249 4.25 14.32 -5.51
CA LEU A 249 3.26 13.35 -5.04
C LEU A 249 2.41 13.98 -3.93
N GLU A 250 1.10 14.02 -4.11
CA GLU A 250 0.18 14.45 -3.05
C GLU A 250 0.24 13.45 -1.86
N PRO A 251 0.19 13.93 -0.61
CA PRO A 251 0.18 13.06 0.56
C PRO A 251 -0.94 12.03 0.50
N GLN A 252 -0.60 10.76 0.67
CA GLN A 252 -1.56 9.65 0.65
C GLN A 252 -1.80 9.15 2.06
N HIS A 253 -3.04 9.26 2.53
CA HIS A 253 -3.45 8.80 3.85
C HIS A 253 -3.98 7.38 3.79
N PHE A 254 -3.63 6.54 4.76
CA PHE A 254 -4.07 5.14 4.82
C PHE A 254 -4.55 4.77 6.22
N VAL A 255 -5.73 4.15 6.30
CA VAL A 255 -6.35 3.72 7.55
C VAL A 255 -6.31 2.21 7.65
N LYS A 256 -5.88 1.69 8.80
CA LYS A 256 -5.76 0.26 9.06
C LYS A 256 -7.13 -0.40 9.11
N ILE A 257 -7.25 -1.56 8.47
CA ILE A 257 -8.38 -2.45 8.66
C ILE A 257 -8.01 -3.41 9.78
N VAL A 258 -8.32 -3.03 11.02
CA VAL A 258 -8.00 -3.81 12.22
C VAL A 258 -8.77 -5.13 12.23
N ASP A 259 -10.05 -5.04 11.87
CA ASP A 259 -11.02 -6.14 11.92
C ASP A 259 -11.07 -6.92 10.60
N CYS A 260 -9.91 -7.36 10.09
CA CYS A 260 -9.80 -8.00 8.78
C CYS A 260 -10.14 -9.50 8.77
N SER A 261 -10.34 -10.13 9.93
CA SER A 261 -10.63 -11.56 10.06
C SER A 261 -11.78 -11.84 11.04
N PRO A 262 -12.56 -12.92 10.82
CA PRO A 262 -13.59 -13.37 11.74
C PRO A 262 -13.05 -13.76 13.11
N THR A 263 -13.86 -13.57 14.15
CA THR A 263 -13.60 -14.08 15.50
C THR A 263 -14.79 -14.91 15.98
N PRO A 264 -14.64 -15.77 17.02
CA PRO A 264 -15.76 -16.55 17.54
C PRO A 264 -16.95 -15.71 17.99
N THR A 265 -16.71 -14.52 18.55
CA THR A 265 -17.75 -13.58 18.99
C THR A 265 -18.29 -12.72 17.85
N ARG A 266 -17.50 -12.47 16.81
CA ARG A 266 -17.88 -11.69 15.62
C ARG A 266 -17.59 -12.49 14.35
N PRO A 267 -18.43 -13.50 14.04
CA PRO A 267 -18.13 -14.49 12.99
C PRO A 267 -18.24 -13.95 11.57
N LEU A 268 -18.99 -12.85 11.36
CA LEU A 268 -19.13 -12.21 10.05
C LEU A 268 -18.08 -11.12 9.83
N GLN A 269 -17.36 -10.71 10.87
CA GLN A 269 -16.41 -9.61 10.81
C GLN A 269 -15.26 -9.98 9.87
N GLY A 270 -14.82 -9.05 9.02
CA GLY A 270 -13.65 -9.31 8.20
C GLY A 270 -13.68 -8.66 6.83
N LEU A 271 -12.59 -8.90 6.10
CA LEU A 271 -12.46 -8.58 4.69
C LEU A 271 -12.81 -9.81 3.84
N TRP A 272 -13.81 -9.64 3.00
CA TRP A 272 -14.43 -10.67 2.18
C TRP A 272 -14.35 -10.32 0.70
N LYS A 273 -14.45 -11.33 -0.16
CA LYS A 273 -14.55 -11.20 -1.61
C LYS A 273 -15.78 -11.91 -2.12
N GLY A 274 -16.46 -11.29 -3.08
CA GLY A 274 -17.71 -11.80 -3.64
C GLY A 274 -18.14 -10.99 -4.85
N ILE A 275 -19.16 -11.48 -5.54
CA ILE A 275 -19.63 -10.85 -6.77
C ILE A 275 -20.53 -9.65 -6.46
N TYR A 276 -20.30 -8.54 -7.16
CA TYR A 276 -21.12 -7.34 -7.18
C TYR A 276 -22.31 -7.44 -8.14
N ASP A 277 -23.16 -6.42 -8.14
CA ASP A 277 -24.37 -6.37 -8.98
C ASP A 277 -24.06 -6.36 -10.48
N ASP A 278 -22.89 -5.85 -10.87
CA ASP A 278 -22.37 -5.83 -12.24
C ASP A 278 -21.64 -7.13 -12.63
N MET A 279 -21.80 -8.20 -11.84
CA MET A 279 -21.12 -9.49 -12.01
C MET A 279 -19.59 -9.43 -11.89
N THR A 280 -19.03 -8.34 -11.38
CA THR A 280 -17.58 -8.24 -11.13
C THR A 280 -17.22 -8.78 -9.75
N LEU A 281 -16.03 -9.36 -9.61
CA LEU A 281 -15.50 -9.70 -8.29
C LEU A 281 -15.12 -8.40 -7.58
N GLY A 282 -15.53 -8.28 -6.32
CA GLY A 282 -15.25 -7.14 -5.47
C GLY A 282 -14.89 -7.52 -4.05
N PHE A 283 -14.55 -6.52 -3.25
CA PHE A 283 -14.20 -6.68 -1.83
C PHE A 283 -15.26 -6.05 -0.93
N TYR A 284 -15.67 -6.79 0.09
CA TYR A 284 -16.61 -6.37 1.10
C TYR A 284 -15.91 -6.30 2.46
N LEU A 285 -16.15 -5.24 3.22
CA LEU A 285 -15.73 -5.13 4.61
C LEU A 285 -16.96 -5.23 5.48
N VAL A 286 -16.99 -6.24 6.35
CA VAL A 286 -18.03 -6.39 7.37
C VAL A 286 -17.45 -6.01 8.72
N ALA A 287 -18.08 -5.04 9.36
CA ALA A 287 -17.66 -4.51 10.66
C ALA A 287 -18.82 -4.58 11.65
N TYR A 288 -18.46 -4.80 12.91
CA TYR A 288 -19.38 -4.72 14.05
C TYR A 288 -19.16 -3.38 14.72
N ASP A 289 -20.22 -2.62 14.96
CA ASP A 289 -20.14 -1.36 15.69
C ASP A 289 -20.12 -1.58 17.21
N ASP A 290 -19.88 -0.50 17.95
CA ASP A 290 -19.79 -0.53 19.42
C ASP A 290 -21.14 -0.78 20.11
N ILE A 291 -22.24 -0.59 19.39
CA ILE A 291 -23.62 -0.80 19.88
C ILE A 291 -24.09 -2.23 19.57
N GLY A 292 -23.28 -3.01 18.85
CA GLY A 292 -23.54 -4.41 18.51
C GLY A 292 -24.17 -4.62 17.13
N GLY A 293 -24.36 -3.55 16.35
CA GLY A 293 -24.81 -3.63 14.98
C GLY A 293 -23.75 -4.18 14.04
N ILE A 294 -24.19 -4.67 12.88
CA ILE A 294 -23.35 -5.17 11.80
C ILE A 294 -23.60 -4.32 10.57
N SER A 295 -22.53 -3.90 9.88
CA SER A 295 -22.62 -3.25 8.59
C SER A 295 -21.65 -3.86 7.60
N CYS A 296 -22.05 -3.92 6.34
CA CYS A 296 -21.21 -4.36 5.22
C CYS A 296 -21.01 -3.22 4.24
N GLN A 297 -19.78 -3.00 3.76
CA GLN A 297 -19.46 -1.94 2.80
C GLN A 297 -18.61 -2.50 1.66
N LYS A 298 -18.82 -2.00 0.43
CA LYS A 298 -17.93 -2.27 -0.70
C LYS A 298 -16.63 -1.49 -0.49
N VAL A 299 -15.47 -2.15 -0.62
CA VAL A 299 -14.13 -1.57 -0.35
C VAL A 299 -13.46 -1.08 -1.63
N CYS A 300 -13.64 -1.79 -2.73
CA CYS A 300 -13.06 -1.48 -4.03
C CYS A 300 -14.17 -1.53 -5.07
N ASP A 301 -14.42 -0.45 -5.79
CA ASP A 301 -15.36 -0.40 -6.91
C ASP A 301 -14.55 -0.02 -8.16
N SER A 302 -14.36 -0.99 -9.05
CA SER A 302 -13.56 -0.85 -10.28
C SER A 302 -14.32 -0.12 -11.39
N SER A 303 -15.59 0.27 -11.16
CA SER A 303 -16.36 1.07 -12.12
C SER A 303 -15.91 2.53 -12.12
N GLY A 304 -14.91 2.80 -12.98
CA GLY A 304 -14.55 4.15 -13.39
C GLY A 304 -15.76 4.86 -14.02
N ASN A 305 -15.91 6.15 -13.70
CA ASN A 305 -16.94 7.11 -14.16
C ASN A 305 -18.35 6.93 -13.61
N PHE A 306 -18.72 7.55 -12.47
CA PHE A 306 -20.11 8.04 -12.28
C PHE A 306 -20.19 9.26 -11.32
N CYS A 307 -21.23 10.06 -11.57
CA CYS A 307 -21.57 11.39 -11.02
C CYS A 307 -21.44 11.59 -9.49
N SER A 308 -21.41 12.86 -9.06
CA SER A 308 -21.42 13.32 -7.67
C SER A 308 -22.56 12.72 -6.80
N PHE A 309 -23.69 12.35 -7.40
CA PHE A 309 -24.81 11.68 -6.72
C PHE A 309 -24.50 10.22 -6.35
N ALA A 310 -23.77 9.49 -7.20
CA ALA A 310 -23.31 8.13 -6.92
C ALA A 310 -22.27 8.09 -5.80
N ARG A 311 -21.58 9.22 -5.51
CA ARG A 311 -20.65 9.33 -4.36
C ARG A 311 -21.35 9.29 -3.00
N VAL A 312 -22.61 9.71 -2.92
CA VAL A 312 -23.41 9.66 -1.68
C VAL A 312 -23.93 8.25 -1.45
N ILE A 313 -24.44 7.60 -2.52
CA ILE A 313 -24.91 6.20 -2.46
C ILE A 313 -23.78 5.22 -2.08
N ARG A 314 -22.54 5.50 -2.53
CA ARG A 314 -21.34 4.69 -2.21
C ARG A 314 -20.93 4.67 -0.74
N LYS A 315 -21.47 5.56 0.12
CA LYS A 315 -21.20 5.56 1.56
C LYS A 315 -22.22 4.74 2.37
N HIS A 316 -23.28 4.27 1.73
CA HIS A 316 -24.29 3.47 2.42
C HIS A 316 -23.86 1.99 2.49
N PRO A 317 -24.09 1.33 3.63
CA PRO A 317 -23.70 -0.06 3.81
C PRO A 317 -24.53 -0.96 2.89
N VAL A 318 -23.93 -1.92 2.18
CA VAL A 318 -24.63 -2.91 1.34
C VAL A 318 -25.78 -3.55 2.10
N PHE A 319 -25.54 -3.90 3.36
CA PHE A 319 -26.57 -4.29 4.31
C PHE A 319 -26.16 -3.85 5.71
N TRP A 320 -27.15 -3.75 6.59
CA TRP A 320 -26.93 -3.49 8.01
C TRP A 320 -27.97 -4.18 8.89
N THR A 321 -27.63 -4.38 10.15
CA THR A 321 -28.58 -4.78 11.21
C THR A 321 -28.13 -4.18 12.53
N MET A 322 -29.05 -3.65 13.33
CA MET A 322 -28.72 -3.03 14.63
C MET A 322 -28.72 -4.04 15.78
N ASN A 323 -29.53 -5.10 15.66
CA ASN A 323 -29.67 -6.14 16.67
C ASN A 323 -29.47 -7.49 16.00
N PRO A 324 -28.22 -7.93 15.78
CA PRO A 324 -27.96 -9.19 15.12
C PRO A 324 -28.35 -10.35 16.05
N THR A 325 -29.45 -11.03 15.75
CA THR A 325 -29.83 -12.28 16.40
C THR A 325 -29.81 -13.39 15.36
N PHE A 326 -28.94 -14.38 15.59
CA PHE A 326 -28.86 -15.54 14.71
C PHE A 326 -30.00 -16.51 15.03
N ILE A 327 -30.66 -16.95 13.98
CA ILE A 327 -31.55 -18.11 13.99
C ILE A 327 -30.64 -19.34 13.85
N GLU A 328 -30.72 -20.24 14.83
CA GLU A 328 -29.99 -21.50 14.84
C GLU A 328 -30.85 -22.62 14.24
N SER A 329 -30.21 -23.69 13.80
CA SER A 329 -30.91 -24.91 13.35
C SER A 329 -31.65 -25.59 14.51
N PRO A 330 -32.84 -26.20 14.30
CA PRO A 330 -33.54 -26.38 13.03
C PRO A 330 -34.25 -25.11 12.53
N PHE A 331 -34.21 -24.87 11.22
CA PHE A 331 -34.83 -23.71 10.59
C PHE A 331 -36.31 -23.98 10.28
N SER A 332 -37.10 -22.92 10.11
CA SER A 332 -38.48 -23.08 9.66
C SER A 332 -38.53 -23.48 8.17
N PRO A 333 -39.58 -24.18 7.71
CA PRO A 333 -39.72 -24.55 6.31
C PRO A 333 -39.66 -23.36 5.34
N GLU A 334 -40.11 -22.18 5.79
CA GLU A 334 -40.03 -20.95 5.02
C GLU A 334 -38.59 -20.49 4.82
N GLU A 335 -37.77 -20.49 5.87
CA GLU A 335 -36.36 -20.09 5.80
C GLU A 335 -35.52 -21.10 5.00
N GLU A 336 -35.83 -22.39 5.12
CA GLU A 336 -35.20 -23.42 4.28
C GLU A 336 -35.55 -23.21 2.81
N ASN A 337 -36.83 -23.00 2.49
CA ASN A 337 -37.26 -22.74 1.12
C ASN A 337 -36.64 -21.46 0.55
N LEU A 338 -36.53 -20.39 1.35
CA LEU A 338 -35.86 -19.15 0.95
C LEU A 338 -34.40 -19.37 0.57
N TYR A 339 -33.71 -20.29 1.23
CA TYR A 339 -32.35 -20.66 0.89
C TYR A 339 -32.29 -21.56 -0.35
N THR A 340 -33.04 -22.67 -0.34
CA THR A 340 -32.92 -23.71 -1.37
C THR A 340 -33.45 -23.31 -2.74
N SER A 341 -34.35 -22.33 -2.80
CA SER A 341 -34.94 -21.84 -4.05
C SER A 341 -34.05 -20.85 -4.82
N ARG A 342 -32.94 -20.39 -4.23
CA ARG A 342 -32.10 -19.32 -4.79
C ARG A 342 -30.86 -19.83 -5.51
N ILE A 343 -30.41 -19.04 -6.47
CA ILE A 343 -29.19 -19.29 -7.22
C ILE A 343 -27.99 -18.68 -6.49
N HIS A 344 -26.97 -19.48 -6.18
CA HIS A 344 -25.73 -18.97 -5.60
C HIS A 344 -24.86 -18.33 -6.69
N LEU A 345 -24.58 -17.03 -6.57
CA LEU A 345 -23.65 -16.32 -7.45
C LEU A 345 -22.22 -16.67 -7.03
N GLN A 346 -21.52 -17.35 -7.94
CA GLN A 346 -20.10 -17.64 -7.85
C GLN A 346 -19.40 -17.25 -9.17
N PRO A 347 -18.14 -16.80 -9.12
CA PRO A 347 -17.39 -16.43 -10.32
C PRO A 347 -17.34 -17.62 -11.28
N THR A 348 -17.78 -17.40 -12.52
CA THR A 348 -17.83 -18.42 -13.56
C THR A 348 -16.40 -18.72 -14.01
N ALA A 349 -15.89 -19.90 -13.67
CA ALA A 349 -14.57 -20.33 -14.12
C ALA A 349 -14.50 -20.25 -15.65
N ALA A 350 -13.54 -19.48 -16.17
CA ALA A 350 -13.23 -19.44 -17.59
C ALA A 350 -12.55 -20.76 -18.00
N ALA A 351 -13.36 -21.77 -18.27
CA ALA A 351 -13.02 -22.87 -19.17
C ALA A 351 -14.31 -23.29 -19.91
N ASP A 352 -14.22 -23.19 -21.22
CA ASP A 352 -15.14 -23.72 -22.23
C ASP A 352 -16.50 -23.05 -22.38
N HIS A 353 -16.50 -22.03 -23.25
CA HIS A 353 -17.62 -21.73 -24.11
C HIS A 353 -17.94 -22.94 -25.02
N ILE A 354 -18.56 -23.99 -24.47
CA ILE A 354 -19.43 -24.95 -25.15
C ILE A 354 -20.18 -25.64 -23.99
N HIS A 355 -21.50 -25.49 -23.98
CA HIS A 355 -22.48 -25.91 -22.96
C HIS A 355 -22.86 -24.85 -21.91
N GLN A 356 -23.99 -24.20 -22.18
CA GLN A 356 -24.83 -23.48 -21.21
C GLN A 356 -25.32 -24.42 -20.11
N HIS A 357 -24.46 -24.74 -19.14
CA HIS A 357 -24.90 -25.21 -17.85
C HIS A 357 -24.11 -24.47 -16.79
N LEU A 358 -24.76 -23.50 -16.13
CA LEU A 358 -24.29 -22.98 -14.85
C LEU A 358 -23.97 -24.19 -13.96
N PRO A 359 -22.76 -24.28 -13.37
CA PRO A 359 -22.46 -25.35 -12.44
C PRO A 359 -23.34 -25.15 -11.19
N LEU A 360 -24.43 -25.92 -11.09
CA LEU A 360 -25.16 -26.14 -9.84
C LEU A 360 -24.21 -26.83 -8.87
N THR A 361 -23.42 -26.03 -8.15
CA THR A 361 -22.62 -26.52 -7.05
C THR A 361 -23.57 -26.65 -5.86
N GLY A 362 -23.64 -27.85 -5.26
CA GLY A 362 -24.65 -28.21 -4.27
C GLY A 362 -24.78 -27.20 -3.12
N ASN A 363 -26.02 -27.03 -2.64
CA ASN A 363 -26.35 -26.13 -1.53
C ASN A 363 -25.40 -26.35 -0.35
N LYS A 364 -24.69 -25.30 0.06
CA LYS A 364 -23.82 -25.36 1.24
C LYS A 364 -24.68 -25.57 2.48
N GLY A 365 -24.21 -26.38 3.43
CA GLY A 365 -24.91 -26.54 4.71
C GLY A 365 -24.94 -25.21 5.47
N VAL A 366 -26.14 -24.72 5.78
CA VAL A 366 -26.33 -23.50 6.56
C VAL A 366 -26.26 -23.86 8.04
N SER A 367 -25.39 -23.16 8.78
CA SER A 367 -25.27 -23.30 10.22
C SER A 367 -26.21 -22.33 10.95
N ARG A 368 -26.32 -21.08 10.47
CA ARG A 368 -27.11 -20.02 11.10
C ARG A 368 -27.66 -19.06 10.07
N ILE A 369 -28.77 -18.42 10.39
CA ILE A 369 -29.41 -17.41 9.53
C ILE A 369 -29.51 -16.10 10.31
N LEU A 370 -29.24 -14.98 9.67
CA LEU A 370 -29.37 -13.65 10.27
C LEU A 370 -30.22 -12.73 9.38
N CYS A 371 -31.21 -12.08 9.98
CA CYS A 371 -32.03 -11.07 9.32
C CYS A 371 -31.26 -9.75 9.19
N ILE A 372 -31.30 -9.16 8.00
CA ILE A 372 -30.63 -7.90 7.69
C ILE A 372 -31.57 -6.94 6.96
N ASN A 373 -31.23 -5.66 7.00
CA ASN A 373 -31.89 -4.59 6.27
C ASN A 373 -30.97 -4.01 5.19
N PHE A 374 -31.58 -3.53 4.12
CA PHE A 374 -30.96 -2.88 2.98
C PHE A 374 -30.88 -1.37 3.21
N SER A 375 -29.86 -0.72 2.65
CA SER A 375 -29.60 0.70 2.89
C SER A 375 -30.06 1.65 1.77
N HIS A 376 -30.48 1.14 0.62
CA HIS A 376 -30.82 2.02 -0.52
C HIS A 376 -32.06 2.89 -0.29
N ASP A 377 -32.81 2.71 0.80
CA ASP A 377 -33.98 3.54 1.12
C ASP A 377 -33.62 4.86 1.83
N LEU A 378 -32.33 5.14 2.06
CA LEU A 378 -31.86 6.42 2.60
C LEU A 378 -31.44 7.43 1.51
N ALA A 379 -31.52 7.06 0.23
CA ALA A 379 -30.92 7.83 -0.88
C ALA A 379 -31.85 8.83 -1.60
N ILE A 380 -33.11 9.00 -1.22
CA ILE A 380 -34.01 9.96 -1.90
C ILE A 380 -34.74 10.86 -0.90
N PRO A 381 -34.22 12.05 -0.56
CA PRO A 381 -34.89 13.01 0.32
C PRO A 381 -36.23 13.54 -0.24
N ASN A 382 -36.51 13.34 -1.53
CA ASN A 382 -37.66 13.92 -2.23
C ASN A 382 -38.74 12.90 -2.68
N LEU A 383 -38.65 11.64 -2.26
CA LEU A 383 -39.72 10.64 -2.49
C LEU A 383 -40.32 10.13 -1.18
N ALA A 384 -40.23 10.90 -0.11
CA ALA A 384 -40.88 10.63 1.19
C ALA A 384 -42.42 10.70 1.14
N GLY A 385 -43.02 10.61 -0.06
CA GLY A 385 -44.46 10.75 -0.27
C GLY A 385 -45.19 9.48 -0.71
N THR A 386 -44.55 8.55 -1.41
CA THR A 386 -45.29 7.44 -2.06
C THR A 386 -44.39 6.23 -2.35
N THR A 387 -44.26 5.33 -1.37
CA THR A 387 -44.10 3.85 -1.48
C THR A 387 -43.34 3.31 -0.27
N THR A 388 -43.93 3.46 0.92
CA THR A 388 -43.47 2.78 2.13
C THR A 388 -43.93 1.32 2.08
N ASN A 389 -43.06 0.40 1.67
CA ASN A 389 -43.24 -1.02 1.95
C ASN A 389 -41.99 -1.55 2.67
N PRO A 390 -42.04 -1.77 4.00
CA PRO A 390 -40.88 -2.18 4.81
C PRO A 390 -40.33 -3.57 4.45
N LEU A 391 -41.13 -4.40 3.75
CA LEU A 391 -40.72 -5.71 3.23
C LEU A 391 -39.67 -5.61 2.10
N HIS A 392 -39.60 -4.47 1.40
CA HIS A 392 -38.70 -4.30 0.26
C HIS A 392 -37.23 -4.15 0.67
N ALA A 393 -36.96 -3.82 1.93
CA ALA A 393 -35.60 -3.62 2.44
C ALA A 393 -35.05 -4.83 3.20
N GLN A 394 -35.77 -5.95 3.31
CA GLN A 394 -35.34 -7.07 4.15
C GLN A 394 -34.50 -8.10 3.38
N GLY A 395 -33.51 -8.69 4.05
CA GLY A 395 -32.68 -9.76 3.52
C GLY A 395 -32.28 -10.78 4.58
N ARG A 396 -31.45 -11.73 4.14
CA ARG A 396 -30.86 -12.77 4.96
C ARG A 396 -29.36 -12.85 4.73
N ILE A 397 -28.65 -13.22 5.78
CA ILE A 397 -27.30 -13.76 5.74
C ILE A 397 -27.40 -15.23 6.12
N TRP A 398 -26.88 -16.11 5.28
CA TRP A 398 -26.75 -17.53 5.55
C TRP A 398 -25.28 -17.81 5.88
N GLN A 399 -25.01 -18.08 7.15
CA GLN A 399 -23.69 -18.49 7.59
C GLN A 399 -23.53 -19.99 7.35
N TYR A 400 -22.46 -20.36 6.65
CA TYR A 400 -22.16 -21.74 6.30
C TYR A 400 -21.28 -22.42 7.37
N TRP A 401 -21.29 -23.75 7.39
CA TRP A 401 -20.49 -24.56 8.34
C TRP A 401 -18.98 -24.35 8.22
N ASP A 402 -18.49 -23.94 7.05
CA ASP A 402 -17.07 -23.64 6.80
C ASP A 402 -16.64 -22.27 7.37
N GLY A 403 -17.58 -21.53 7.97
CA GLY A 403 -17.37 -20.20 8.52
C GLY A 403 -17.26 -19.10 7.46
N THR A 404 -17.66 -19.36 6.23
CA THR A 404 -18.02 -18.35 5.23
C THR A 404 -19.52 -18.07 5.27
N PHE A 405 -20.00 -17.13 4.46
CA PHE A 405 -21.44 -16.84 4.43
C PHE A 405 -21.86 -16.30 3.07
N GLY A 406 -23.15 -16.41 2.78
CA GLY A 406 -23.79 -15.72 1.67
C GLY A 406 -24.81 -14.73 2.21
N PHE A 407 -25.15 -13.73 1.40
CA PHE A 407 -26.26 -12.84 1.70
C PHE A 407 -27.14 -12.62 0.48
N GLY A 408 -28.40 -12.29 0.72
CA GLY A 408 -29.37 -12.03 -0.35
C GLY A 408 -30.59 -11.30 0.19
N PHE A 409 -31.21 -10.48 -0.66
CA PHE A 409 -32.41 -9.73 -0.31
C PHE A 409 -33.65 -10.53 -0.70
N LEU A 410 -34.75 -10.36 0.02
CA LEU A 410 -35.96 -11.18 -0.19
C LEU A 410 -36.52 -11.07 -1.62
N GLN A 411 -36.26 -9.98 -2.32
CA GLN A 411 -36.66 -9.76 -3.71
C GLN A 411 -35.77 -10.45 -4.74
N ASP A 412 -34.52 -10.71 -4.40
CA ASP A 412 -33.55 -11.28 -5.33
C ASP A 412 -33.74 -12.80 -5.40
N SER A 413 -33.58 -13.36 -6.59
CA SER A 413 -33.55 -14.81 -6.80
C SER A 413 -32.18 -15.43 -6.54
N PHE A 414 -31.22 -14.63 -6.02
CA PHE A 414 -29.84 -15.04 -5.86
C PHE A 414 -29.28 -14.82 -4.45
N ILE A 415 -28.19 -15.54 -4.16
CA ILE A 415 -27.37 -15.42 -2.96
C ILE A 415 -25.96 -15.05 -3.40
N ARG A 416 -25.42 -13.96 -2.86
CA ARG A 416 -24.03 -13.56 -3.06
C ARG A 416 -23.16 -14.29 -2.04
N ASP A 417 -22.47 -15.33 -2.49
CA ASP A 417 -21.51 -16.04 -1.66
C ASP A 417 -20.25 -15.18 -1.44
N LEU A 418 -19.83 -15.07 -0.18
CA LEU A 418 -18.61 -14.38 0.19
C LEU A 418 -17.54 -15.36 0.66
N LYS A 419 -16.32 -15.19 0.16
CA LYS A 419 -15.13 -15.91 0.63
C LYS A 419 -14.17 -14.97 1.34
N ARG A 420 -13.31 -15.50 2.20
CA ARG A 420 -12.31 -14.69 2.91
C ARG A 420 -11.25 -14.20 1.93
N VAL A 421 -10.79 -12.95 2.09
CA VAL A 421 -9.65 -12.42 1.32
C VAL A 421 -8.33 -12.95 1.86
N ALA A 422 -8.25 -13.15 3.18
CA ALA A 422 -7.06 -13.66 3.85
C ALA A 422 -7.40 -14.64 4.96
N LYS A 423 -6.43 -15.51 5.29
CA LYS A 423 -6.47 -16.41 6.45
C LYS A 423 -5.09 -16.45 7.08
N ASN A 424 -5.03 -16.31 8.41
CA ASN A 424 -3.77 -16.32 9.18
C ASN A 424 -2.73 -15.28 8.70
N GLY A 425 -3.19 -14.14 8.21
CA GLY A 425 -2.31 -13.09 7.68
C GLY A 425 -1.79 -13.32 6.26
N CYS A 426 -2.21 -14.39 5.57
CA CYS A 426 -1.87 -14.65 4.17
C CYS A 426 -3.08 -14.41 3.25
N LEU A 427 -2.86 -13.81 2.10
CA LEU A 427 -3.87 -13.67 1.04
C LEU A 427 -4.27 -15.03 0.46
N LEU A 428 -5.56 -15.20 0.19
CA LEU A 428 -6.13 -16.42 -0.42
C LEU A 428 -6.39 -16.21 -1.91
N ASP A 429 -6.20 -17.28 -2.68
CA ASP A 429 -6.39 -17.34 -4.14
C ASP A 429 -5.58 -16.26 -4.87
N THR A 430 -4.32 -16.07 -4.48
CA THR A 430 -3.43 -15.12 -5.16
C THR A 430 -3.18 -15.62 -6.58
N ALA A 431 -3.62 -14.86 -7.58
CA ALA A 431 -3.34 -15.15 -8.97
C ALA A 431 -1.94 -14.64 -9.31
N GLU A 432 -1.10 -15.50 -9.88
CA GLU A 432 0.16 -15.07 -10.48
C GLU A 432 -0.15 -14.29 -11.74
N HIS A 433 0.46 -13.11 -11.90
CA HIS A 433 0.49 -12.46 -13.21
C HIS A 433 1.34 -13.35 -14.13
N LEU A 434 0.68 -14.21 -14.92
CA LEU A 434 1.28 -14.73 -16.15
C LEU A 434 1.39 -13.55 -17.12
N LEU A 435 2.41 -12.73 -16.96
CA LEU A 435 2.93 -11.96 -18.09
C LEU A 435 3.57 -12.99 -19.02
N HIS A 436 3.03 -13.07 -20.25
CA HIS A 436 3.47 -13.97 -21.31
C HIS A 436 4.99 -14.20 -21.33
N PRO A 437 5.47 -15.46 -21.42
CA PRO A 437 6.85 -15.71 -21.81
C PRO A 437 6.98 -15.40 -23.30
N LEU A 438 7.31 -14.15 -23.63
CA LEU A 438 7.90 -13.82 -24.91
C LEU A 438 9.41 -13.94 -24.75
N LEU A 439 9.93 -15.13 -25.05
CA LEU A 439 11.13 -15.40 -25.85
C LEU A 439 11.64 -16.81 -25.53
N ASP A 440 10.98 -17.81 -26.10
CA ASP A 440 11.68 -19.00 -26.60
C ASP A 440 11.29 -19.14 -28.07
N ALA A 441 12.17 -18.65 -28.94
CA ALA A 441 12.20 -19.00 -30.34
C ALA A 441 13.64 -18.83 -30.83
N THR A 442 14.35 -19.96 -30.79
CA THR A 442 15.50 -20.38 -31.63
C THR A 442 16.63 -19.41 -31.94
#